data_AF-A0A1Y3SAA3-F1
#
_entry.id   AF-A0A1Y3SAA3-F1
#
_cell.length_a   1.000
_cell.length_b   1.000
_cell.length_c   1.000
_cell.angle_alpha   90.00
_cell.angle_beta   90.00
_cell.angle_gamma   90.00
#
_symmetry.space_group_name_H-M   'P 1'
#
loop_
_entity.id
_entity.type
_entity.pdbx_description
1 polymer ?
#
loop_
_entity_poly.entity_id
_entity_poly.type
_entity_poly.pdbx_seq_one_letter_code
_entity_poly.pdbx_strand_id
1 'polypeptide(L)'
;MVAILKNDDHPEYGEVSIPLPIKASEYGHCMDLLSSLGIGDALNKDCQVEEFTRAYPTLRCLEGCKVNIDELDYLAKRLDGFDAVEVSQFQAMADKLKLTDMKDLINLTFSCQQATVIADFSDLESVGRAHYMNTHDGCASAEELDNLDGEETAILLIEDNEGTITRYGVVYDNGMQLSQLYDGKNLPCYHHENDCISVGLTSRLEPRDTKNITWVYAQHHMAKYGLSTTDHGYAARNGQEVIYEYSQPEHEPEMTM
;
A
#
# COMPACT_ATOMS: atom_id res chain seq x y z
N MET A 1 9.99 -12.59 -1.29
CA MET A 1 9.70 -13.78 -2.12
C MET A 1 10.71 -13.89 -3.25
N VAL A 2 10.70 -14.94 -4.07
CA VAL A 2 11.51 -15.03 -5.29
C VAL A 2 10.62 -15.46 -6.45
N ALA A 3 10.68 -14.73 -7.57
CA ALA A 3 9.99 -15.09 -8.81
C ALA A 3 10.96 -15.78 -9.77
N ILE A 4 10.54 -16.91 -10.32
CA ILE A 4 11.23 -17.57 -11.43
C ILE A 4 10.57 -17.08 -12.72
N LEU A 5 11.34 -16.40 -13.55
CA LEU A 5 10.87 -15.71 -14.75
C LEU A 5 11.54 -16.26 -16.01
N LYS A 6 10.81 -16.31 -17.11
CA LYS A 6 11.32 -16.72 -18.42
C LYS A 6 10.76 -15.87 -19.56
N ASN A 7 11.40 -16.01 -20.71
CA ASN A 7 10.84 -15.55 -21.98
C ASN A 7 10.02 -16.69 -22.60
N ASP A 8 8.69 -16.56 -22.61
CA ASP A 8 7.80 -17.57 -23.18
C ASP A 8 7.97 -17.73 -24.70
N ASP A 9 8.38 -16.66 -25.38
CA ASP A 9 8.59 -16.64 -26.83
C ASP A 9 9.97 -17.21 -27.20
N HIS A 10 10.91 -17.27 -26.24
CA HIS A 10 12.26 -17.85 -26.38
C HIS A 10 12.64 -18.76 -25.19
N PRO A 11 12.01 -19.95 -25.03
CA PRO A 11 12.28 -20.85 -23.91
C PRO A 11 13.74 -21.33 -23.84
N GLU A 12 14.46 -21.31 -24.96
CA GLU A 12 15.88 -21.67 -25.05
C GLU A 12 16.82 -20.76 -24.26
N TYR A 13 16.38 -19.55 -23.90
CA TYR A 13 17.16 -18.63 -23.04
C TYR A 13 17.13 -19.04 -21.56
N GLY A 14 16.29 -20.01 -21.19
CA GLY A 14 16.19 -20.52 -19.83
C GLY A 14 15.38 -19.61 -18.92
N GLU A 15 15.68 -19.72 -17.62
CA GLU A 15 14.95 -19.06 -16.54
C GLU A 15 15.90 -18.25 -15.67
N VAL A 16 15.37 -17.18 -15.06
CA VAL A 16 16.07 -16.35 -14.08
C VAL A 16 15.29 -16.29 -12.79
N SER A 17 15.99 -16.39 -11.65
CA SER A 17 15.41 -16.17 -10.33
C SER A 17 15.63 -14.73 -9.88
N ILE A 18 14.56 -13.97 -9.70
CA ILE A 18 14.60 -12.58 -9.25
C ILE A 18 14.07 -12.48 -7.81
N PRO A 19 14.90 -12.08 -6.83
CA PRO A 19 14.43 -11.79 -5.49
C PRO A 19 13.56 -10.54 -5.48
N LEU A 20 12.40 -10.61 -4.83
CA LEU A 20 11.43 -9.53 -4.74
C LEU A 20 11.06 -9.25 -3.28
N PRO A 21 10.98 -7.97 -2.85
CA PRO A 21 11.26 -6.78 -3.65
C PRO A 21 12.75 -6.63 -4.03
N ILE A 22 13.02 -6.10 -5.21
CA ILE A 22 14.37 -5.86 -5.74
C ILE A 22 14.98 -4.71 -4.93
N LYS A 23 16.11 -4.99 -4.29
CA LYS A 23 16.85 -3.97 -3.54
C LYS A 23 17.46 -2.94 -4.49
N ALA A 24 17.49 -1.67 -4.07
CA ALA A 24 18.08 -0.60 -4.88
C ALA A 24 19.53 -0.90 -5.32
N SER A 25 20.34 -1.54 -4.46
CA SER A 25 21.71 -1.94 -4.78
C SER A 25 21.82 -3.08 -5.81
N GLU A 26 20.75 -3.84 -6.02
CA GLU A 26 20.71 -5.03 -6.88
C GLU A 26 19.89 -4.80 -8.16
N TYR A 27 19.23 -3.64 -8.30
CA TYR A 27 18.33 -3.34 -9.41
C TYR A 27 19.02 -3.46 -10.77
N GLY A 28 20.17 -2.81 -10.95
CA GLY A 28 20.93 -2.89 -12.21
C GLY A 28 21.30 -4.32 -12.58
N HIS A 29 21.75 -5.11 -11.59
CA HIS A 29 22.09 -6.51 -11.81
C HIS A 29 20.87 -7.36 -12.21
N CYS A 30 19.72 -7.16 -11.55
CA CYS A 30 18.50 -7.88 -11.90
C CYS A 30 18.02 -7.54 -13.32
N MET A 31 18.10 -6.27 -13.71
CA MET A 31 17.72 -5.82 -15.05
C MET A 31 18.67 -6.35 -16.13
N ASP A 32 19.97 -6.45 -15.84
CA ASP A 32 20.95 -7.07 -16.75
C ASP A 32 20.62 -8.57 -16.98
N LEU A 33 20.24 -9.29 -15.92
CA LEU A 33 19.84 -10.69 -16.02
C LEU A 33 18.57 -10.85 -16.86
N LEU A 34 17.53 -10.04 -16.61
CA LEU A 34 16.28 -10.06 -17.39
C LEU A 34 16.54 -9.72 -18.86
N SER A 35 17.34 -8.69 -19.11
CA SER A 35 17.71 -8.26 -20.47
C SER A 35 18.46 -9.35 -21.23
N SER A 36 19.25 -10.18 -20.55
CA SER A 36 19.94 -11.32 -21.18
C SER A 36 18.98 -12.40 -21.72
N LEU A 37 17.75 -12.46 -21.20
CA LEU A 37 16.64 -13.29 -21.68
C LEU A 37 15.72 -12.53 -22.65
N GLY A 38 16.01 -11.26 -22.95
CA GLY A 38 15.17 -10.42 -23.80
C GLY A 38 13.81 -10.06 -23.16
N ILE A 39 13.76 -9.98 -21.84
CA ILE A 39 12.58 -9.57 -21.04
C ILE A 39 12.96 -8.43 -20.08
N GLY A 40 11.97 -7.88 -19.36
CA GLY A 40 12.19 -6.77 -18.41
C GLY A 40 11.95 -5.40 -19.04
N ASP A 41 11.14 -5.32 -20.09
CA ASP A 41 10.71 -4.05 -20.67
C ASP A 41 9.83 -3.27 -19.68
N ALA A 42 10.10 -1.97 -19.57
CA ALA A 42 9.43 -1.09 -18.60
C ALA A 42 7.92 -0.88 -18.86
N LEU A 43 7.43 -1.17 -20.07
CA LEU A 43 6.04 -0.93 -20.47
C LEU A 43 5.27 -2.21 -20.79
N ASN A 44 5.98 -3.26 -21.19
CA ASN A 44 5.37 -4.50 -21.65
C ASN A 44 5.28 -5.53 -20.53
N LYS A 45 4.31 -6.43 -20.69
CA LYS A 45 4.18 -7.65 -19.89
C LYS A 45 4.90 -8.77 -20.62
N ASP A 46 6.22 -8.80 -20.49
CA ASP A 46 7.11 -9.72 -21.23
C ASP A 46 7.72 -10.81 -20.34
N CYS A 47 7.59 -10.68 -19.01
CA CYS A 47 8.10 -11.66 -18.06
C CYS A 47 7.04 -12.73 -17.78
N GLN A 48 7.22 -13.94 -18.30
CA GLN A 48 6.37 -15.07 -17.95
C GLN A 48 6.76 -15.60 -16.57
N VAL A 49 5.82 -15.60 -15.62
CA VAL A 49 6.05 -16.18 -14.29
C VAL A 49 5.94 -17.70 -14.39
N GLU A 50 7.02 -18.41 -14.10
CA GLU A 50 6.99 -19.88 -14.02
C GLU A 50 6.50 -20.33 -12.65
N GLU A 51 7.12 -19.80 -11.59
CA GLU A 51 6.83 -20.19 -10.21
C GLU A 51 7.19 -19.05 -9.26
N PHE A 52 6.44 -18.95 -8.15
CA PHE A 52 6.91 -18.22 -6.97
C PHE A 52 7.40 -19.15 -5.88
N THR A 53 8.62 -18.88 -5.39
CA THR A 53 9.11 -19.50 -4.16
C THR A 53 9.02 -18.53 -3.00
N ARG A 54 8.62 -19.04 -1.82
CA ARG A 54 8.49 -18.25 -0.58
C ARG A 54 7.57 -17.03 -0.74
N ALA A 55 6.50 -17.18 -1.53
CA ALA A 55 5.47 -16.17 -1.74
C ALA A 55 4.17 -16.53 -1.01
N TYR A 56 3.32 -15.53 -0.81
CA TYR A 56 1.96 -15.72 -0.32
C TYR A 56 1.16 -16.55 -1.33
N PRO A 57 0.42 -17.59 -0.90
CA PRO A 57 -0.34 -18.47 -1.80
C PRO A 57 -1.26 -17.74 -2.78
N THR A 58 -1.82 -16.59 -2.40
CA THR A 58 -2.65 -15.75 -3.28
C THR A 58 -1.92 -15.30 -4.55
N LEU A 59 -0.61 -15.08 -4.52
CA LEU A 59 0.16 -14.63 -5.69
C LEU A 59 0.35 -15.72 -6.74
N ARG A 60 0.06 -16.99 -6.41
CA ARG A 60 0.16 -18.10 -7.37
C ARG A 60 -0.84 -18.00 -8.51
N CYS A 61 -1.86 -17.15 -8.41
CA CYS A 61 -2.72 -16.86 -9.55
C CYS A 61 -1.99 -16.21 -10.74
N LEU A 62 -0.81 -15.63 -10.51
CA LEU A 62 0.06 -15.06 -11.55
C LEU A 62 1.03 -16.09 -12.14
N GLU A 63 1.17 -17.29 -11.57
CA GLU A 63 1.96 -18.37 -12.19
C GLU A 63 1.31 -18.76 -13.52
N GLY A 64 2.12 -18.82 -14.58
CA GLY A 64 1.61 -19.01 -15.94
C GLY A 64 1.12 -17.73 -16.63
N CYS A 65 1.24 -16.54 -16.01
CA CYS A 65 0.91 -15.26 -16.65
C CYS A 65 2.16 -14.47 -17.08
N LYS A 66 2.02 -13.69 -18.15
CA LYS A 66 2.96 -12.63 -18.50
C LYS A 66 2.68 -11.38 -17.65
N VAL A 67 3.70 -10.88 -16.95
CA VAL A 67 3.64 -9.70 -16.08
C VAL A 67 4.71 -8.69 -16.48
N ASN A 68 4.52 -7.44 -16.06
CA ASN A 68 5.58 -6.45 -16.09
C ASN A 68 6.40 -6.55 -14.80
N ILE A 69 7.73 -6.50 -14.90
CA ILE A 69 8.61 -6.69 -13.74
C ILE A 69 8.47 -5.57 -12.71
N ASP A 70 8.29 -4.33 -13.15
CA ASP A 70 8.14 -3.18 -12.24
C ASP A 70 6.80 -3.25 -11.49
N GLU A 71 5.71 -3.69 -12.14
CA GLU A 71 4.43 -3.97 -11.46
C GLU A 71 4.59 -5.07 -10.39
N LEU A 72 5.26 -6.17 -10.74
CA LEU A 72 5.47 -7.29 -9.82
C LEU A 72 6.36 -6.88 -8.63
N ASP A 73 7.43 -6.13 -8.88
CA ASP A 73 8.29 -5.56 -7.85
C ASP A 73 7.54 -4.56 -6.96
N TYR A 74 6.69 -3.73 -7.54
CA TYR A 74 5.85 -2.81 -6.79
C TYR A 74 4.88 -3.54 -5.85
N LEU A 75 4.18 -4.56 -6.34
CA LEU A 75 3.30 -5.39 -5.52
C LEU A 75 4.11 -6.06 -4.39
N ALA A 76 5.30 -6.57 -4.70
CA ALA A 76 6.20 -7.15 -3.69
C ALA A 76 6.58 -6.15 -2.60
N LYS A 77 6.92 -4.90 -2.98
CA LYS A 77 7.23 -3.82 -2.04
C LYS A 77 6.04 -3.53 -1.13
N ARG A 78 4.84 -3.34 -1.69
CA ARG A 78 3.60 -3.13 -0.92
C ARG A 78 3.38 -4.21 0.13
N LEU A 79 3.53 -5.48 -0.27
CA LEU A 79 3.32 -6.63 0.61
C LEU A 79 4.46 -6.85 1.62
N ASP A 80 5.67 -6.37 1.34
CA ASP A 80 6.79 -6.40 2.29
C ASP A 80 6.60 -5.38 3.43
N GLY A 81 5.83 -4.31 3.18
CA GLY A 81 5.44 -3.33 4.19
C GLY A 81 4.29 -3.78 5.10
N PHE A 82 3.62 -4.89 4.78
CA PHE A 82 2.46 -5.36 5.55
C PHE A 82 2.86 -6.14 6.80
N ASP A 83 2.08 -5.96 7.87
CA ASP A 83 2.12 -6.86 9.02
C ASP A 83 1.32 -8.16 8.77
N ALA A 84 1.30 -9.06 9.76
CA ALA A 84 0.61 -10.34 9.64
C ALA A 84 -0.92 -10.22 9.48
N VAL A 85 -1.53 -9.18 10.05
CA VAL A 85 -2.97 -8.90 9.96
C VAL A 85 -3.29 -8.40 8.56
N GLU A 86 -2.52 -7.43 8.06
CA GLU A 86 -2.67 -6.87 6.71
C GLU A 86 -2.46 -7.93 5.62
N VAL A 87 -1.48 -8.81 5.78
CA VAL A 87 -1.28 -9.97 4.91
C VAL A 87 -2.48 -10.90 4.91
N SER A 88 -3.11 -11.12 6.08
CA SER A 88 -4.29 -11.99 6.20
C SER A 88 -5.51 -11.36 5.52
N GLN A 89 -5.71 -10.05 5.72
CA GLN A 89 -6.75 -9.25 5.06
C GLN A 89 -6.59 -9.27 3.53
N PHE A 90 -5.38 -9.03 3.03
CA PHE A 90 -5.08 -9.08 1.60
C PHE A 90 -5.40 -10.45 1.00
N GLN A 91 -4.93 -11.51 1.63
CA GLN A 91 -5.12 -12.87 1.11
C GLN A 91 -6.60 -13.29 1.13
N ALA A 92 -7.32 -12.98 2.21
CA ALA A 92 -8.75 -13.29 2.33
C ALA A 92 -9.60 -12.50 1.33
N MET A 93 -9.34 -11.19 1.16
CA MET A 93 -10.08 -10.38 0.20
C MET A 93 -9.78 -10.76 -1.24
N ALA A 94 -8.53 -11.11 -1.56
CA ALA A 94 -8.18 -11.60 -2.89
C ALA A 94 -8.89 -12.93 -3.22
N ASP A 95 -9.00 -13.86 -2.25
CA ASP A 95 -9.73 -15.12 -2.41
C ASP A 95 -11.25 -14.88 -2.55
N LYS A 96 -11.83 -14.02 -1.71
CA LYS A 96 -13.25 -13.61 -1.78
C LYS A 96 -13.60 -13.01 -3.14
N LEU A 97 -12.80 -12.05 -3.61
CA LEU A 97 -13.02 -11.34 -4.87
C LEU A 97 -12.54 -12.12 -6.10
N LYS A 98 -11.82 -13.24 -5.89
CA LYS A 98 -11.21 -14.07 -6.94
C LYS A 98 -10.29 -13.26 -7.86
N LEU A 99 -9.49 -12.37 -7.28
CA LEU A 99 -8.56 -11.53 -8.04
C LEU A 99 -7.47 -12.39 -8.68
N THR A 100 -7.22 -12.14 -9.97
CA THR A 100 -6.24 -12.91 -10.76
C THR A 100 -5.29 -12.03 -11.57
N ASP A 101 -5.57 -10.74 -11.70
CA ASP A 101 -4.74 -9.81 -12.45
C ASP A 101 -3.91 -8.89 -11.54
N MET A 102 -2.75 -8.48 -12.06
CA MET A 102 -1.79 -7.64 -11.36
C MET A 102 -2.37 -6.30 -10.91
N LYS A 103 -3.24 -5.68 -11.71
CA LYS A 103 -3.77 -4.35 -11.42
C LYS A 103 -4.67 -4.40 -10.19
N ASP A 104 -5.60 -5.35 -10.15
CA ASP A 104 -6.53 -5.49 -9.04
C ASP A 104 -5.82 -5.97 -7.77
N LEU A 105 -4.79 -6.82 -7.89
CA LEU A 105 -3.93 -7.17 -6.76
C LEU A 105 -3.21 -5.95 -6.18
N ILE A 106 -2.62 -5.09 -7.01
CA ILE A 106 -2.00 -3.83 -6.57
C ILE A 106 -3.04 -2.92 -5.90
N ASN A 107 -4.20 -2.73 -6.53
CA ASN A 107 -5.28 -1.91 -6.01
C ASN A 107 -5.81 -2.42 -4.65
N LEU A 108 -5.90 -3.73 -4.48
CA LEU A 108 -6.32 -4.33 -3.22
C LEU A 108 -5.42 -3.93 -2.06
N THR A 109 -4.10 -3.79 -2.30
CA THR A 109 -3.16 -3.38 -1.23
C THR A 109 -3.50 -2.03 -0.59
N PHE A 110 -4.30 -1.17 -1.23
CA PHE A 110 -4.68 0.14 -0.70
C PHE A 110 -5.99 0.14 0.09
N SER A 111 -6.72 -0.97 0.11
CA SER A 111 -8.06 -1.03 0.69
C SER A 111 -8.29 -2.28 1.54
N CYS A 112 -7.42 -3.29 1.49
CA CYS A 112 -7.60 -4.52 2.24
C CYS A 112 -7.67 -4.32 3.77
N GLN A 113 -7.03 -3.28 4.30
CA GLN A 113 -7.03 -2.96 5.73
C GLN A 113 -8.42 -2.71 6.31
N GLN A 114 -9.39 -2.33 5.48
CA GLN A 114 -10.77 -2.08 5.91
C GLN A 114 -11.54 -3.38 6.20
N ALA A 115 -11.08 -4.52 5.68
CA ALA A 115 -11.73 -5.80 5.91
C ALA A 115 -11.37 -6.36 7.30
N THR A 116 -12.27 -7.12 7.91
CA THR A 116 -11.98 -7.89 9.13
C THR A 116 -11.89 -9.37 8.78
N VAL A 117 -10.81 -10.03 9.19
CA VAL A 117 -10.62 -11.48 8.99
C VAL A 117 -10.56 -12.16 10.35
N ILE A 118 -11.49 -13.09 10.58
CA ILE A 118 -11.49 -13.93 11.77
C ILE A 118 -10.98 -15.32 11.38
N ALA A 119 -9.73 -15.60 11.74
CA ALA A 119 -9.12 -16.92 11.56
C ALA A 119 -9.20 -17.79 12.83
N ASP A 120 -9.34 -17.15 14.00
CA ASP A 120 -9.48 -17.78 15.30
C ASP A 120 -10.61 -17.08 16.08
N PHE A 121 -11.51 -17.87 16.65
CA PHE A 121 -12.67 -17.41 17.42
C PHE A 121 -12.46 -17.55 18.93
N SER A 122 -11.25 -17.89 19.38
CA SER A 122 -10.95 -18.14 20.79
C SER A 122 -10.89 -16.89 21.67
N ASP A 123 -10.66 -15.71 21.07
CA ASP A 123 -10.54 -14.42 21.75
C ASP A 123 -11.37 -13.36 21.02
N LEU A 124 -12.66 -13.30 21.36
CA LEU A 124 -13.62 -12.35 20.75
C LEU A 124 -13.32 -10.90 21.13
N GLU A 125 -12.72 -10.64 22.29
CA GLU A 125 -12.30 -9.31 22.71
C GLU A 125 -11.28 -8.72 21.72
N SER A 126 -10.23 -9.48 21.40
CA SER A 126 -9.24 -9.07 20.40
C SER A 126 -9.84 -8.91 19.00
N VAL A 127 -10.79 -9.78 18.62
CA VAL A 127 -11.51 -9.69 17.34
C VAL A 127 -12.28 -8.38 17.23
N GLY A 128 -13.05 -8.01 18.25
CA GLY A 128 -13.85 -6.79 18.23
C GLY A 128 -13.00 -5.53 18.22
N ARG A 129 -11.89 -5.52 18.99
CA ARG A 129 -10.91 -4.42 18.95
C ARG A 129 -10.30 -4.24 17.56
N ALA A 130 -9.91 -5.35 16.91
CA ALA A 130 -9.39 -5.31 15.54
C ALA A 130 -10.45 -4.84 14.54
N HIS A 131 -11.69 -5.33 14.67
CA HIS A 131 -12.81 -4.89 13.83
C HIS A 131 -13.08 -3.39 13.97
N TYR A 132 -13.08 -2.87 15.20
CA TYR A 132 -13.24 -1.44 15.47
C TYR A 132 -12.15 -0.63 14.77
N MET A 133 -10.88 -1.02 14.91
CA MET A 133 -9.77 -0.35 14.24
C MET A 133 -9.93 -0.34 12.70
N ASN A 134 -10.32 -1.47 12.11
CA ASN A 134 -10.47 -1.58 10.65
C ASN A 134 -11.60 -0.69 10.10
N THR A 135 -12.66 -0.47 10.89
CA THR A 135 -13.80 0.39 10.51
C THR A 135 -13.56 1.88 10.78
N HIS A 136 -12.46 2.23 11.46
CA HIS A 136 -12.08 3.60 11.81
C HIS A 136 -10.72 3.98 11.19
N ASP A 137 -10.44 3.49 9.97
CA ASP A 137 -9.21 3.79 9.20
C ASP A 137 -7.90 3.51 9.97
N GLY A 138 -7.92 2.51 10.86
CA GLY A 138 -6.77 2.14 11.68
C GLY A 138 -6.46 3.15 12.80
N CYS A 139 -7.41 4.01 13.16
CA CYS A 139 -7.23 5.06 14.16
C CYS A 139 -8.28 4.95 15.27
N ALA A 140 -7.80 4.95 16.52
CA ALA A 140 -8.62 5.12 17.71
C ALA A 140 -7.75 5.71 18.83
N SER A 141 -8.36 6.51 19.69
CA SER A 141 -7.72 6.94 20.93
C SER A 141 -7.62 5.79 21.93
N ALA A 142 -6.68 5.90 22.86
CA ALA A 142 -6.57 4.92 23.95
C ALA A 142 -7.85 4.85 24.79
N GLU A 143 -8.51 5.99 25.01
CA GLU A 143 -9.77 6.05 25.76
C GLU A 143 -10.93 5.35 25.02
N GLU A 144 -11.04 5.51 23.70
CA GLU A 144 -12.02 4.77 22.90
C GLU A 144 -11.78 3.27 22.98
N LEU A 145 -10.53 2.83 22.86
CA LEU A 145 -10.17 1.41 22.93
C LEU A 145 -10.32 0.81 24.33
N ASP A 146 -10.08 1.59 25.40
CA ASP A 146 -10.24 1.12 26.78
C ASP A 146 -11.73 1.01 27.19
N ASN A 147 -12.60 1.80 26.56
CA ASN A 147 -14.05 1.77 26.78
C ASN A 147 -14.80 0.87 25.79
N LEU A 148 -14.12 0.33 24.78
CA LEU A 148 -14.71 -0.57 23.79
C LEU A 148 -15.00 -1.93 24.44
N ASP A 149 -16.24 -2.40 24.30
CA ASP A 149 -16.60 -3.80 24.56
C ASP A 149 -16.27 -4.62 23.30
N GLY A 150 -15.07 -5.23 23.28
CA GLY A 150 -14.58 -5.98 22.12
C GLY A 150 -15.38 -7.25 21.89
N GLU A 151 -15.73 -7.98 22.95
CA GLU A 151 -16.53 -9.21 22.84
C GLU A 151 -17.91 -8.93 22.20
N GLU A 152 -18.65 -7.94 22.69
CA GLU A 152 -19.95 -7.57 22.09
C GLU A 152 -19.79 -7.08 20.65
N THR A 153 -18.75 -6.28 20.38
CA THR A 153 -18.44 -5.79 19.02
C THR A 153 -18.19 -6.96 18.05
N ALA A 154 -17.48 -7.99 18.48
CA ALA A 154 -17.24 -9.19 17.69
C ALA A 154 -18.51 -10.02 17.47
N ILE A 155 -19.36 -10.15 18.50
CA ILE A 155 -20.64 -10.86 18.39
C ILE A 155 -21.54 -10.16 17.37
N LEU A 156 -21.70 -8.83 17.45
CA LEU A 156 -22.49 -8.06 16.49
C LEU A 156 -21.94 -8.18 15.06
N LEU A 157 -20.62 -8.16 14.88
CA LEU A 157 -20.02 -8.44 13.58
C LEU A 157 -20.45 -9.82 13.04
N ILE A 158 -20.40 -10.85 13.88
CA ILE A 158 -20.68 -12.24 13.47
C ILE A 158 -22.18 -12.47 13.21
N GLU A 159 -23.06 -11.90 14.02
CA GLU A 159 -24.51 -12.12 13.94
C GLU A 159 -25.19 -11.27 12.86
N ASP A 160 -24.81 -9.99 12.72
CA ASP A 160 -25.54 -9.04 11.88
C ASP A 160 -24.93 -8.84 10.48
N ASN A 161 -23.71 -9.30 10.23
CA ASN A 161 -23.02 -9.09 8.95
C ASN A 161 -22.77 -10.40 8.18
N GLU A 162 -22.84 -10.33 6.86
CA GLU A 162 -22.57 -11.47 5.98
C GLU A 162 -21.05 -11.68 5.77
N GLY A 163 -20.45 -12.49 6.65
CA GLY A 163 -19.08 -12.99 6.49
C GLY A 163 -18.95 -13.97 5.32
N THR A 164 -17.83 -13.94 4.61
CA THR A 164 -17.49 -14.90 3.55
C THR A 164 -16.42 -15.88 4.03
N ILE A 165 -16.67 -17.18 3.92
CA ILE A 165 -15.68 -18.21 4.27
C ILE A 165 -14.63 -18.30 3.15
N THR A 166 -13.36 -18.16 3.53
CA THR A 166 -12.19 -18.31 2.67
C THR A 166 -11.24 -19.35 3.26
N ARG A 167 -10.18 -19.70 2.52
CA ARG A 167 -9.10 -20.55 3.08
C ARG A 167 -8.30 -19.88 4.21
N TYR A 168 -8.50 -18.59 4.44
CA TYR A 168 -7.77 -17.77 5.42
C TYR A 168 -8.63 -17.40 6.65
N GLY A 169 -9.86 -17.89 6.73
CA GLY A 169 -10.83 -17.56 7.78
C GLY A 169 -12.13 -16.99 7.21
N VAL A 170 -12.94 -16.40 8.08
CA VAL A 170 -14.16 -15.68 7.68
C VAL A 170 -13.81 -14.21 7.49
N VAL A 171 -14.06 -13.69 6.29
CA VAL A 171 -13.79 -12.28 5.96
C VAL A 171 -15.08 -11.47 5.87
N TYR A 172 -15.09 -10.34 6.55
CA TYR A 172 -16.11 -9.31 6.53
C TYR A 172 -15.50 -8.11 5.79
N ASP A 173 -16.11 -7.70 4.68
CA ASP A 173 -15.55 -6.60 3.89
C ASP A 173 -15.84 -5.23 4.48
N ASN A 174 -16.80 -5.12 5.41
CA ASN A 174 -17.21 -3.88 6.05
C ASN A 174 -17.60 -2.78 5.04
N GLY A 175 -18.16 -3.17 3.89
CA GLY A 175 -18.49 -2.24 2.82
C GLY A 175 -17.30 -1.74 2.00
N MET A 176 -16.10 -2.27 2.23
CA MET A 176 -14.89 -1.96 1.48
C MET A 176 -15.12 -2.06 -0.02
N GLN A 177 -14.61 -1.08 -0.74
CA GLN A 177 -14.58 -1.06 -2.20
C GLN A 177 -13.14 -1.22 -2.67
N LEU A 178 -12.93 -2.05 -3.69
CA LEU A 178 -11.62 -2.20 -4.31
C LEU A 178 -11.15 -0.85 -4.85
N SER A 179 -10.05 -0.35 -4.29
CA SER A 179 -9.43 0.91 -4.70
C SER A 179 -9.15 0.94 -6.21
N GLN A 180 -9.16 2.13 -6.81
CA GLN A 180 -8.85 2.32 -8.24
C GLN A 180 -7.67 3.29 -8.41
N LEU A 181 -6.76 3.34 -7.43
CA LEU A 181 -5.60 4.23 -7.45
C LEU A 181 -4.59 3.88 -8.54
N TYR A 182 -4.38 2.59 -8.81
CA TYR A 182 -3.56 2.14 -9.92
C TYR A 182 -4.41 1.93 -11.16
N ASP A 183 -4.07 2.63 -12.25
CA ASP A 183 -4.79 2.58 -13.52
C ASP A 183 -4.36 1.42 -14.44
N GLY A 184 -3.28 0.70 -14.09
CA GLY A 184 -2.65 -0.32 -14.92
C GLY A 184 -1.50 0.20 -15.79
N LYS A 185 -1.06 1.44 -15.55
CA LYS A 185 0.02 2.09 -16.31
C LYS A 185 0.95 2.93 -15.43
N ASN A 186 0.41 3.76 -14.56
CA ASN A 186 1.16 4.70 -13.73
C ASN A 186 1.16 4.20 -12.28
N LEU A 187 2.24 3.56 -11.85
CA LEU A 187 2.36 3.03 -10.49
C LEU A 187 2.19 4.17 -9.46
N PRO A 188 1.31 4.01 -8.45
CA PRO A 188 1.14 5.04 -7.42
C PRO A 188 2.43 5.23 -6.61
N CYS A 189 2.64 6.42 -6.06
CA CYS A 189 3.82 6.68 -5.24
C CYS A 189 3.88 5.72 -4.03
N TYR A 190 5.08 5.15 -3.80
CA TYR A 190 5.34 4.27 -2.67
C TYR A 190 6.07 5.07 -1.57
N HIS A 191 5.36 5.43 -0.50
CA HIS A 191 5.81 6.36 0.55
C HIS A 191 6.57 5.68 1.71
N HIS A 192 7.36 4.64 1.45
CA HIS A 192 8.14 3.96 2.52
C HIS A 192 9.52 4.57 2.77
N GLU A 193 9.99 5.48 1.91
CA GLU A 193 11.18 6.27 2.19
C GLU A 193 10.77 7.61 2.81
N ASN A 194 11.32 7.91 3.99
CA ASN A 194 11.05 9.07 4.85
C ASN A 194 11.35 10.45 4.21
N ASP A 195 11.62 10.51 2.90
CA ASP A 195 12.23 11.67 2.24
C ASP A 195 11.34 12.34 1.18
N CYS A 196 10.04 12.03 1.14
CA CYS A 196 9.12 12.66 0.18
C CYS A 196 8.41 13.87 0.78
N ILE A 197 8.67 15.06 0.25
CA ILE A 197 7.75 16.20 0.37
C ILE A 197 6.66 16.02 -0.69
N SER A 198 5.40 16.03 -0.28
CA SER A 198 4.25 16.22 -1.16
C SER A 198 3.78 17.68 -1.13
N VAL A 199 3.72 18.32 -2.30
CA VAL A 199 3.14 19.66 -2.47
C VAL A 199 1.80 19.51 -3.18
N GLY A 200 0.72 19.93 -2.52
CA GLY A 200 -0.61 19.99 -3.13
C GLY A 200 -0.80 21.32 -3.87
N LEU A 201 -1.08 21.25 -5.17
CA LEU A 201 -1.45 22.39 -6.00
C LEU A 201 -2.97 22.36 -6.22
N THR A 202 -3.63 23.43 -5.79
CA THR A 202 -5.06 23.65 -6.05
C THR A 202 -5.27 25.06 -6.58
N SER A 203 -6.28 25.25 -7.43
CA SER A 203 -6.68 26.57 -7.87
C SER A 203 -7.28 27.34 -6.70
N ARG A 204 -6.94 28.63 -6.57
CA ARG A 204 -7.55 29.50 -5.55
C ARG A 204 -9.07 29.65 -5.70
N LEU A 205 -9.60 29.28 -6.87
CA LEU A 205 -11.04 29.31 -7.15
C LEU A 205 -11.76 28.07 -6.59
N GLU A 206 -11.03 27.04 -6.19
CA GLU A 206 -11.60 25.83 -5.60
C GLU A 206 -11.97 26.05 -4.11
N PRO A 207 -13.02 25.38 -3.61
CA PRO A 207 -13.34 25.36 -2.19
C PRO A 207 -12.17 24.82 -1.34
N ARG A 208 -12.10 25.23 -0.06
CA ARG A 208 -11.03 24.80 0.86
C ARG A 208 -10.91 23.27 0.97
N ASP A 209 -12.02 22.55 0.83
CA ASP A 209 -12.07 21.09 0.96
C ASP A 209 -12.18 20.37 -0.40
N THR A 210 -11.67 20.99 -1.48
CA THR A 210 -11.72 20.38 -2.81
C THR A 210 -10.90 19.09 -2.87
N LYS A 211 -11.42 18.10 -3.62
CA LYS A 211 -10.68 16.89 -3.96
C LYS A 211 -9.82 17.06 -5.23
N ASN A 212 -9.93 18.20 -5.92
CA ASN A 212 -9.19 18.51 -7.14
C ASN A 212 -7.79 19.04 -6.85
N ILE A 213 -6.98 18.26 -6.12
CA ILE A 213 -5.61 18.62 -5.77
C ILE A 213 -4.66 17.87 -6.70
N THR A 214 -3.77 18.62 -7.37
CA THR A 214 -2.65 18.02 -8.12
C THR A 214 -1.45 17.91 -7.19
N TRP A 215 -1.00 16.69 -6.91
CA TRP A 215 0.15 16.45 -6.04
C TRP A 215 1.46 16.43 -6.84
N VAL A 216 2.45 17.20 -6.40
CA VAL A 216 3.80 17.22 -6.95
C VAL A 216 4.77 16.75 -5.87
N TYR A 217 5.65 15.81 -6.23
CA TYR A 217 6.60 15.21 -5.31
C TYR A 217 8.01 15.73 -5.58
N ALA A 218 8.69 16.19 -4.53
CA ALA A 218 10.09 16.63 -4.61
C ALA A 218 10.98 15.61 -3.89
N GLN A 219 11.71 14.79 -4.65
CA GLN A 219 12.78 13.96 -4.10
C GLN A 219 14.09 14.74 -4.05
N HIS A 220 14.67 14.78 -2.85
CA HIS A 220 16.10 14.92 -2.58
C HIS A 220 16.81 16.18 -3.13
N HIS A 221 16.63 17.36 -2.53
CA HIS A 221 17.61 18.48 -2.60
C HIS A 221 17.38 19.64 -1.60
N MET A 222 16.78 19.43 -0.42
CA MET A 222 16.48 20.51 0.53
C MET A 222 17.72 21.38 0.92
N ALA A 223 18.84 20.75 1.26
CA ALA A 223 20.06 21.46 1.66
C ALA A 223 20.68 22.30 0.52
N LYS A 224 20.48 21.89 -0.74
CA LYS A 224 20.98 22.60 -1.92
C LYS A 224 20.24 23.93 -2.15
N TYR A 225 19.02 24.05 -1.64
CA TYR A 225 18.15 25.21 -1.81
C TYR A 225 17.86 25.96 -0.50
N GLY A 226 18.61 25.67 0.58
CA GLY A 226 18.53 26.43 1.84
C GLY A 226 17.27 26.17 2.67
N LEU A 227 16.64 25.00 2.52
CA LEU A 227 15.49 24.57 3.33
C LEU A 227 15.96 23.80 4.57
N SER A 228 15.48 24.16 5.76
CA SER A 228 15.77 23.49 7.04
C SER A 228 14.51 23.32 7.89
N THR A 229 14.41 22.21 8.60
CA THR A 229 13.39 21.95 9.63
C THR A 229 13.68 22.75 10.91
N THR A 230 12.64 23.24 11.59
CA THR A 230 12.69 23.84 12.93
C THR A 230 11.64 23.21 13.83
N ASP A 231 11.72 23.47 15.14
CA ASP A 231 10.79 22.95 16.15
C ASP A 231 9.33 23.42 15.97
N HIS A 232 9.07 24.31 15.00
CA HIS A 232 7.77 24.92 14.73
C HIS A 232 7.32 24.80 13.26
N GLY A 233 8.09 24.12 12.40
CA GLY A 233 7.77 23.98 10.97
C GLY A 233 9.01 23.98 10.07
N TYR A 234 8.89 24.56 8.87
CA TYR A 234 9.98 24.61 7.88
C TYR A 234 10.38 26.05 7.58
N ALA A 235 11.68 26.29 7.42
CA ALA A 235 12.22 27.59 7.02
C ALA A 235 13.00 27.47 5.70
N ALA A 236 12.74 28.37 4.75
CA ALA A 236 13.52 28.53 3.53
C ALA A 236 14.39 29.78 3.63
N ARG A 237 15.69 29.67 3.33
CA ARG A 237 16.64 30.79 3.33
C ARG A 237 17.25 30.99 1.94
N ASN A 238 17.14 32.21 1.41
CA ASN A 238 17.92 32.63 0.24
C ASN A 238 18.86 33.78 0.62
N GLY A 239 20.16 33.52 0.61
CA GLY A 239 21.21 34.55 0.66
C GLY A 239 21.42 35.30 1.98
N GLN A 240 20.40 35.44 2.83
CA GLN A 240 20.39 35.82 4.27
C GLN A 240 19.00 36.28 4.77
N GLU A 241 17.95 36.31 3.93
CA GLU A 241 16.58 36.62 4.35
C GLU A 241 15.72 35.36 4.55
N VAL A 242 14.93 35.37 5.62
CA VAL A 242 13.88 34.37 5.89
C VAL A 242 12.66 34.76 5.06
N ILE A 243 12.28 33.89 4.12
CA ILE A 243 11.09 34.09 3.29
C ILE A 243 10.08 33.01 3.71
N TYR A 244 9.18 33.39 4.63
CA TYR A 244 8.07 32.64 5.23
C TYR A 244 8.38 31.64 6.36
N GLU A 245 7.64 31.82 7.45
CA GLU A 245 7.46 30.92 8.58
C GLU A 245 6.08 30.27 8.39
N TYR A 246 6.01 28.94 8.24
CA TYR A 246 4.75 28.22 8.34
C TYR A 246 4.50 27.96 9.82
N SER A 247 3.90 28.92 10.52
CA SER A 247 3.36 28.69 11.85
C SER A 247 2.10 27.82 11.72
N GLN A 248 1.98 26.80 12.57
CA GLN A 248 0.69 26.14 12.83
C GLN A 248 -0.37 27.24 13.08
N PRO A 249 -1.63 27.08 12.63
CA PRO A 249 -2.67 28.02 12.99
C PRO A 249 -2.71 28.13 14.52
N GLU A 250 -2.59 29.36 15.03
CA GLU A 250 -2.80 29.66 16.44
C GLU A 250 -4.12 29.04 16.87
N HIS A 251 -4.11 28.33 18.01
CA HIS A 251 -5.34 27.95 18.69
C HIS A 251 -6.18 29.23 18.84
N GLU A 252 -7.40 29.23 18.28
CA GLU A 252 -8.37 30.28 18.59
C GLU A 252 -8.52 30.30 20.13
N PRO A 253 -8.46 31.48 20.77
CA PRO A 253 -8.62 31.57 22.20
C PRO A 253 -10.01 31.06 22.60
N GLU A 254 -10.07 30.26 23.67
CA GLU A 254 -11.30 29.84 24.34
C GLU A 254 -12.27 31.03 24.43
N MET A 255 -13.39 30.96 23.71
CA MET A 255 -14.52 31.82 24.00
C MET A 255 -15.11 31.40 25.34
N THR A 256 -14.64 32.05 26.39
CA THR A 256 -15.35 32.12 27.66
C THR A 256 -16.57 33.03 27.48
N MET A 257 -17.76 32.42 27.38
CA MET A 257 -18.96 32.76 28.15
C MET A 257 -20.03 31.69 27.99
#